data_AF-A0A7G8IQ89-F1
#
_entry.id   AF-A0A7G8IQ89-F1
#
_cell.length_a   1.000
_cell.length_b   1.000
_cell.length_c   1.000
_cell.angle_alpha   90.00
_cell.angle_beta   90.00
_cell.angle_gamma   90.00
#
_symmetry.space_group_name_H-M   'P 1'
#
loop_
_entity.id
_entity.type
_entity.pdbx_description
1 polymer ?
#
loop_
_entity_poly.entity_id
_entity_poly.type
_entity_poly.pdbx_seq_one_letter_code
_entity_poly.pdbx_strand_id
1 'polypeptide(L)' 'MKFQLAGFESWTFQLVFCGSLLVLEAERDGVLLSTILQPMDCTRTRIHELIRQPSCTLANH' A
#
# COMPACT_ATOMS: atom_id res chain seq x y z
N MET A 1 -5.26 -13.57 0.23
CA MET A 1 -6.15 -13.20 1.35
C MET A 1 -6.62 -11.78 1.10
N LYS A 2 -7.94 -11.54 1.09
CA LYS A 2 -8.52 -10.20 0.91
C LYS A 2 -8.75 -9.53 2.27
N PHE A 3 -8.58 -8.21 2.37
CA PHE A 3 -8.76 -7.44 3.59
C PHE A 3 -9.29 -6.02 3.28
N GLN A 4 -9.78 -5.33 4.30
CA GLN A 4 -10.20 -3.93 4.23
C GLN A 4 -9.27 -3.06 5.06
N LEU A 5 -9.11 -1.80 4.66
CA LEU A 5 -8.41 -0.78 5.44
C LEU A 5 -9.45 0.16 6.06
N ALA A 6 -9.29 0.47 7.35
CA ALA A 6 -10.15 1.43 8.02
C ALA A 6 -10.06 2.81 7.34
N GLY A 7 -11.19 3.43 7.07
CA GLY A 7 -11.32 4.66 6.28
C GLY A 7 -11.38 4.44 4.77
N PHE A 8 -11.27 3.20 4.29
CA PHE A 8 -11.35 2.83 2.86
C PHE A 8 -12.26 1.61 2.65
N GLU A 9 -13.38 1.54 3.35
CA GLU A 9 -14.29 0.38 3.41
C GLU A 9 -14.92 0.05 2.05
N SER A 10 -15.01 1.03 1.15
CA SER A 10 -15.47 0.83 -0.24
C SER A 10 -14.49 0.04 -1.11
N TRP A 11 -13.26 -0.18 -0.63
CA TRP A 11 -12.23 -0.92 -1.34
C TRP A 11 -11.93 -2.24 -0.67
N THR A 12 -11.73 -3.27 -1.49
CA THR A 12 -11.21 -4.56 -1.04
C THR A 12 -9.76 -4.70 -1.50
N PHE A 13 -8.86 -4.97 -0.56
CA PHE A 13 -7.43 -5.06 -0.83
C PHE A 13 -6.96 -6.49 -0.81
N GLN A 14 -5.90 -6.80 -1.55
CA GLN A 14 -5.17 -8.06 -1.44
C GLN A 14 -3.69 -7.89 -1.74
N LEU A 15 -2.89 -8.78 -1.16
CA LEU A 15 -1.48 -8.93 -1.49
C LEU A 15 -1.31 -10.12 -2.43
N VAL A 16 -0.63 -9.89 -3.54
CA VAL A 16 -0.35 -10.89 -4.59
C VAL A 16 1.15 -10.92 -4.84
N PHE A 17 1.68 -12.13 -5.03
CA PHE A 17 3.05 -12.32 -5.50
C PHE A 17 3.03 -12.50 -7.02
N CYS A 18 3.70 -11.58 -7.72
CA CYS A 18 3.92 -11.66 -9.17
C CYS A 18 5.42 -11.93 -9.40
N GLY A 19 5.79 -13.21 -9.45
CA GLY A 19 7.20 -13.61 -9.46
C GLY A 19 7.88 -13.24 -8.15
N SER A 20 8.90 -12.37 -8.22
CA SER A 20 9.61 -11.83 -7.05
C SER A 20 9.03 -10.53 -6.50
N LEU A 21 7.97 -10.00 -7.11
CA LEU A 21 7.36 -8.74 -6.71
C LEU A 21 6.18 -9.00 -5.77
N LEU A 22 6.13 -8.25 -4.67
CA LEU A 22 4.94 -8.14 -3.84
C LEU A 22 4.09 -6.99 -4.38
N VAL A 23 2.82 -7.27 -4.69
CA VAL A 23 1.88 -6.33 -5.28
C VAL A 23 0.70 -6.16 -4.33
N LEU A 24 0.33 -4.90 -4.07
CA LEU A 24 -0.93 -4.55 -3.44
C LEU A 24 -1.96 -4.26 -4.54
N GLU A 25 -3.05 -5.02 -4.53
CA GLU A 25 -4.20 -4.78 -5.37
C GLU A 25 -5.35 -4.20 -4.55
N ALA A 26 -6.13 -3.32 -5.16
CA ALA A 26 -7.35 -2.74 -4.61
C ALA A 26 -8.47 -2.84 -5.64
N GLU A 27 -9.60 -3.40 -5.23
CA GLU A 27 -10.77 -3.63 -6.06
C GLU A 27 -11.98 -2.86 -5.50
N ARG A 28 -12.70 -2.16 -6.37
CA ARG A 28 -13.99 -1.53 -6.06
C ARG A 28 -14.86 -1.48 -7.30
N ASP A 29 -16.10 -1.97 -7.21
CA ASP A 29 -17.10 -1.89 -8.28
C ASP A 29 -16.59 -2.34 -9.67
N GLY A 30 -15.76 -3.40 -9.70
CA GLY A 30 -15.14 -3.92 -10.92
C GLY A 30 -13.91 -3.15 -11.42
N VAL A 31 -13.51 -2.06 -10.75
CA VAL A 31 -12.25 -1.36 -11.00
C VAL A 31 -11.15 -2.00 -10.16
N LEU A 32 -10.07 -2.41 -10.83
CA LEU A 32 -8.87 -2.98 -10.21
C LEU A 32 -7.70 -2.00 -10.35
N LEU A 33 -7.08 -1.65 -9.23
CA LEU A 33 -5.84 -0.89 -9.15
C LEU A 33 -4.75 -1.77 -8.54
N SER A 34 -3.51 -1.58 -8.98
CA SER A 34 -2.36 -2.35 -8.48
C SER A 34 -1.14 -1.47 -8.30
N THR A 35 -0.37 -1.70 -7.24
CA THR A 35 0.94 -1.07 -7.04
C THR A 35 1.95 -2.06 -6.49
N ILE A 36 3.22 -1.92 -6.89
CA ILE A 36 4.31 -2.76 -6.42
C ILE A 36 4.75 -2.26 -5.04
N LEU A 37 4.69 -3.14 -4.04
CA LEU A 37 5.29 -2.90 -2.74
C LEU A 37 6.77 -3.26 -2.82
N GLN A 38 7.62 -2.25 -2.95
CA GLN A 38 9.05 -2.45 -2.80
C GLN A 38 9.35 -2.83 -1.34
N PRO A 39 10.25 -3.80 -1.09
CA PRO A 39 10.77 -4.05 0.24
C PRO A 39 11.29 -2.72 0.80
N MET A 40 10.65 -2.21 1.84
CA MET A 40 11.18 -1.04 2.54
C MET A 40 12.41 -1.52 3.30
N ASP A 41 13.60 -1.09 2.90
CA ASP A 41 14.88 -1.59 3.44
C ASP A 41 14.99 -1.51 4.98
N CYS A 42 14.17 -0.70 5.65
CA CYS A 42 13.87 -0.91 7.07
C CYS A 42 12.58 -0.17 7.48
N THR A 43 11.48 -0.90 7.69
CA THR A 43 10.20 -0.35 8.18
C THR A 43 10.39 0.53 9.42
N ARG A 44 11.30 0.13 10.32
CA ARG A 44 11.62 0.87 11.54
C ARG A 44 12.28 2.22 11.24
N THR A 45 13.26 2.27 10.36
CA THR A 45 13.95 3.51 9.97
C THR A 45 12.98 4.47 9.31
N ARG A 46 12.10 3.99 8.42
CA ARG A 46 11.13 4.86 7.74
C ARG A 46 10.05 5.40 8.69
N ILE A 47 9.59 4.62 9.67
CA ILE A 47 8.68 5.11 10.71
C ILE A 47 9.34 6.22 11.53
N HIS A 48 10.59 6.04 11.94
CA HIS A 48 11.32 7.09 12.67
C HIS A 48 11.53 8.34 11.80
N GLU A 49 11.76 8.20 10.50
CA GLU A 49 11.83 9.34 9.56
C GLU A 49 10.47 10.04 9.43
N LEU A 50 9.37 9.30 9.25
CA LEU A 50 8.01 9.85 9.16
C LEU A 50 7.56 10.54 10.46
N ILE A 51 7.96 10.02 11.62
CA ILE A 51 7.70 10.68 12.92
C ILE A 51 8.55 11.96 13.05
N ARG A 52 9.81 11.91 12.62
CA ARG A 52 10.75 13.04 12.74
C ARG A 52 10.49 14.15 11.72
N GLN A 53 9.98 13.79 10.55
CA GLN A 53 9.61 14.68 9.45
C GLN A 53 8.29 14.16 8.86
N PRO A 54 7.15 14.55 9.43
CA PRO A 54 5.86 14.19 8.88
C PRO A 54 5.70 14.87 7.52
N SER A 55 5.99 14.13 6.45
CA SER A 55 5.74 14.57 5.09
C SER A 55 4.35 14.13 4.68
N CYS A 56 3.42 15.08 4.53
CA CYS A 56 2.16 14.85 3.84
C CYS A 56 2.48 14.69 2.35
N THR A 57 2.80 13.48 1.90
CA THR A 57 2.87 13.21 0.47
C THR A 57 1.44 13.12 -0.04
N LEU A 58 0.99 14.14 -0.77
CA LEU A 58 -0.16 14.01 -1.65
C LEU A 58 0.17 12.88 -2.64
N ALA A 59 -0.59 11.80 -2.58
CA ALA A 59 -0.49 10.72 -3.55
C ALA A 59 -0.96 11.25 -4.92
N ASN A 60 -0.05 11.88 -5.66
CA ASN A 60 -0.18 12.25 -7.05
C ASN A 60 1.23 12.49 -7.62
N HIS A 61 1.85 11.42 -8.14
CA HIS A 61 2.46 11.34 -9.48
C HIS A 61 3.13 9.98 -9.70
#